data_AF-A0A1A8Z956-F1
#
_entry.id   AF-A0A1A8Z956-F1
#
_cell.length_a   1.000
_cell.length_b   1.000
_cell.length_c   1.000
_cell.angle_alpha   90.00
_cell.angle_beta   90.00
_cell.angle_gamma   90.00
#
_symmetry.space_group_name_H-M   'P 1'
#
loop_
_entity.id
_entity.type
_entity.pdbx_description
1 polymer ?
#
loop_
_entity_poly.entity_id
_entity_poly.type
_entity_poly.pdbx_seq_one_letter_code
_entity_poly.pdbx_strand_id
1 'polypeptide(L)'
;MFGTGPTRPVTTQGRPAAPAGPDTAAGAAGGASAGLPHDLDWSDVAGVAVPVSDQSGPCLTEKGLARGFAHDRAGAVLASVHIVVRVNPQVGPAVFEPALRTQVVGPDAPALRVQVAQAYDELRLRAGVAYGQPIGTLYATLRGYRILSYTEGEAALCLLIEAPGASGVPVMVSTEVHLRWTGSDWALLAPTGGTFDQAVTAASAAGIATFLPFTAGG
;
A
#
# COMPACT_ATOMS: atom_id res chain seq x y z
N MET A 1 -6.73 -85.88 -15.82
CA MET A 1 -5.79 -86.23 -16.91
C MET A 1 -4.92 -85.01 -17.17
N PHE A 2 -3.59 -85.18 -16.99
CA PHE A 2 -2.48 -84.26 -17.34
C PHE A 2 -2.40 -82.94 -16.53
N GLY A 3 -1.26 -82.48 -15.98
CA GLY A 3 0.12 -82.93 -16.04
C GLY A 3 1.05 -81.76 -15.73
N THR A 4 1.88 -81.92 -14.69
CA THR A 4 3.28 -81.45 -14.51
C THR A 4 3.82 -80.21 -15.24
N GLY A 5 4.47 -79.32 -14.46
CA GLY A 5 5.85 -78.89 -14.75
C GLY A 5 6.12 -77.39 -14.86
N PRO A 6 7.29 -76.87 -14.38
CA PRO A 6 7.49 -75.46 -14.02
C PRO A 6 8.33 -74.67 -15.04
N THR A 7 8.10 -73.35 -15.12
CA THR A 7 9.08 -72.37 -15.66
C THR A 7 8.94 -71.01 -14.96
N ARG A 8 9.93 -70.65 -14.16
CA ARG A 8 10.38 -69.28 -13.88
C ARG A 8 11.61 -69.02 -14.78
N PRO A 9 12.10 -67.79 -14.97
CA PRO A 9 11.44 -66.54 -15.37
C PRO A 9 12.11 -65.96 -16.65
N VAL A 10 11.46 -65.04 -17.37
CA VAL A 10 12.17 -64.10 -18.26
C VAL A 10 11.90 -62.68 -17.78
N THR A 11 12.98 -62.04 -17.39
CA THR A 11 13.13 -60.64 -17.02
C THR A 11 12.81 -59.76 -18.23
N THR A 12 11.70 -59.04 -18.20
CA THR A 12 11.52 -57.83 -19.01
C THR A 12 11.40 -56.67 -18.06
N GLN A 13 12.45 -55.87 -17.99
CA GLN A 13 12.52 -54.60 -17.27
C GLN A 13 11.48 -53.64 -17.86
N GLY A 14 10.26 -53.67 -17.31
CA GLY A 14 9.23 -52.68 -17.57
C GLY A 14 9.60 -51.38 -16.84
N ARG A 15 9.99 -50.37 -17.61
CA ARG A 15 10.13 -48.97 -17.18
C ARG A 15 8.84 -48.52 -16.47
N PRO A 16 8.88 -48.13 -15.19
CA PRO A 16 7.76 -47.42 -14.59
C PRO A 16 7.72 -46.00 -15.18
N ALA A 17 6.68 -45.68 -15.94
CA ALA A 17 6.29 -44.31 -16.19
C ALA A 17 5.72 -43.76 -14.88
N ALA A 18 6.54 -43.02 -14.13
CA ALA A 18 6.11 -42.29 -12.95
C ALA A 18 5.26 -41.08 -13.39
N PRO A 19 4.15 -40.77 -12.69
CA PRO A 19 3.35 -39.59 -12.97
C PRO A 19 4.18 -38.32 -12.72
N ALA A 20 4.00 -37.34 -13.61
CA ALA A 20 4.59 -36.01 -13.52
C ALA A 20 4.41 -35.43 -12.12
N GLY A 21 5.53 -35.15 -11.44
CA GLY A 21 5.52 -34.43 -10.18
C GLY A 21 4.96 -33.03 -10.41
N PRO A 22 4.15 -32.48 -9.50
CA PRO A 22 3.89 -31.06 -9.50
C PRO A 22 5.22 -30.35 -9.31
N ASP A 23 5.50 -29.43 -10.22
CA ASP A 23 6.57 -28.45 -10.17
C ASP A 23 6.39 -27.66 -8.88
N THR A 24 7.02 -28.14 -7.82
CA THR A 24 7.15 -27.39 -6.57
C THR A 24 8.22 -26.35 -6.85
N ALA A 25 7.82 -25.26 -7.51
CA ALA A 25 8.52 -23.99 -7.38
C ALA A 25 8.34 -23.55 -5.91
N ALA A 26 9.13 -24.18 -5.04
CA ALA A 26 9.26 -23.82 -3.64
C ALA A 26 9.74 -22.38 -3.61
N GLY A 27 8.90 -21.53 -3.03
CA GLY A 27 9.16 -20.11 -2.89
C GLY A 27 10.53 -19.84 -2.30
N ALA A 28 11.26 -18.96 -2.97
CA ALA A 28 12.22 -18.10 -2.30
C ALA A 28 11.43 -17.00 -1.56
N ALA A 29 10.61 -17.40 -0.59
CA ALA A 29 10.26 -16.56 0.55
C ALA A 29 11.50 -16.55 1.47
N GLY A 30 12.54 -15.85 1.02
CA GLY A 30 13.71 -15.52 1.82
C GLY A 30 13.38 -14.34 2.72
N GLY A 31 13.28 -14.58 4.01
CA GLY A 31 12.84 -13.63 5.01
C GLY A 31 13.85 -12.54 5.39
N ALA A 32 13.36 -11.69 6.29
CA ALA A 32 14.06 -10.68 7.10
C ALA A 32 14.59 -9.44 6.34
N SER A 33 13.91 -8.31 6.60
CA SER A 33 14.28 -6.93 6.27
C SER A 33 14.40 -6.59 4.78
N ALA A 34 13.26 -6.39 4.10
CA ALA A 34 13.25 -5.50 2.94
C ALA A 34 12.86 -4.11 3.45
N GLY A 35 13.86 -3.40 3.99
CA GLY A 35 13.71 -1.97 4.25
C GLY A 35 13.35 -1.23 2.97
N LEU A 36 13.05 0.06 3.10
CA LEU A 36 12.85 0.87 1.90
C LEU A 36 14.15 0.91 1.08
N PRO A 37 14.04 1.20 -0.23
CA PRO A 37 15.20 1.34 -1.10
C PRO A 37 16.25 2.31 -0.53
N HIS A 38 17.50 2.14 -0.96
CA HIS A 38 18.60 3.02 -0.53
C HIS A 38 18.63 4.32 -1.33
N ASP A 39 17.93 4.38 -2.46
CA ASP A 39 17.79 5.54 -3.34
C ASP A 39 16.61 6.44 -2.95
N LEU A 40 16.17 6.38 -1.69
CA LEU A 40 15.09 7.22 -1.22
C LEU A 40 15.46 8.71 -1.26
N ASP A 41 14.60 9.49 -1.89
CA ASP A 41 14.57 10.95 -1.81
C ASP A 41 13.19 11.42 -1.33
N TRP A 42 13.01 12.72 -1.15
CA TRP A 42 11.81 13.33 -0.61
C TRP A 42 11.23 14.38 -1.55
N SER A 43 9.94 14.23 -1.86
CA SER A 43 9.17 15.23 -2.60
C SER A 43 8.16 15.89 -1.67
N ASP A 44 7.92 17.19 -1.85
CA ASP A 44 6.79 17.86 -1.18
C ASP A 44 5.47 17.54 -1.89
N VAL A 45 4.44 17.22 -1.11
CA VAL A 45 3.06 17.13 -1.57
C VAL A 45 2.18 17.88 -0.59
N ALA A 46 1.85 19.12 -0.95
CA ALA A 46 1.00 20.01 -0.16
C ALA A 46 1.51 20.22 1.28
N GLY A 47 2.83 20.28 1.47
CA GLY A 47 3.48 20.43 2.77
C GLY A 47 3.89 19.15 3.48
N VAL A 48 3.54 17.98 2.95
CA VAL A 48 4.01 16.70 3.46
C VAL A 48 5.18 16.24 2.60
N ALA A 49 6.34 16.07 3.21
CA ALA A 49 7.45 15.35 2.57
C ALA A 49 7.05 13.87 2.42
N VAL A 50 6.99 13.38 1.18
CA VAL A 50 6.71 11.98 0.85
C VAL A 50 7.94 11.31 0.20
N PRO A 51 8.22 10.04 0.53
CA PRO A 51 9.37 9.32 0.02
C PRO A 51 9.17 8.92 -1.45
N VAL A 52 10.18 9.13 -2.28
CA VAL A 52 10.24 8.71 -3.68
C VAL A 52 11.49 7.84 -3.91
N SER A 53 11.45 6.94 -4.89
CA SER A 53 12.57 6.07 -5.27
C SER A 53 12.58 5.90 -6.78
N ASP A 54 13.77 5.90 -7.38
CA ASP A 54 13.93 5.59 -8.81
C ASP A 54 13.66 4.09 -9.08
N GLN A 55 13.94 3.24 -8.08
CA GLN A 55 13.72 1.78 -8.17
C GLN A 55 12.27 1.38 -7.90
N SER A 56 11.64 1.94 -6.87
CA SER A 56 10.31 1.51 -6.40
C SER A 56 9.20 2.50 -6.72
N GLY A 57 9.53 3.63 -7.33
CA GLY A 57 8.59 4.66 -7.76
C GLY A 57 8.26 5.70 -6.67
N PRO A 58 7.36 6.64 -6.97
CA PRO A 58 6.63 6.76 -8.24
C PRO A 58 7.52 7.25 -9.38
N CYS A 59 7.49 6.58 -10.53
CA CYS A 59 8.22 7.04 -11.73
C CYS A 59 7.50 8.19 -12.47
N LEU A 60 6.21 8.42 -12.17
CA LEU A 60 5.41 9.45 -12.83
C LEU A 60 4.59 10.24 -11.82
N THR A 61 4.93 11.52 -11.64
CA THR A 61 4.16 12.45 -10.81
C THR A 61 3.62 13.59 -11.67
N GLU A 62 2.34 13.55 -12.01
CA GLU A 62 1.70 14.53 -12.89
C GLU A 62 0.23 14.74 -12.53
N LYS A 63 -0.28 15.97 -12.68
CA LYS A 63 -1.70 16.31 -12.51
C LYS A 63 -2.26 15.83 -11.16
N GLY A 64 -1.47 15.97 -10.09
CA GLY A 64 -1.85 15.55 -8.74
C GLY A 64 -1.82 14.04 -8.50
N LEU A 65 -1.38 13.24 -9.47
CA LEU A 65 -1.27 11.78 -9.36
C LEU A 65 0.19 11.38 -9.17
N ALA A 66 0.41 10.25 -8.50
CA ALA A 66 1.71 9.57 -8.45
C ALA A 66 1.50 8.13 -8.92
N ARG A 67 2.22 7.68 -9.96
CA ARG A 67 2.02 6.38 -10.61
C ARG A 67 3.36 5.72 -10.95
N GLY A 68 3.29 4.45 -11.32
CA GLY A 68 4.45 3.66 -11.72
C GLY A 68 5.23 3.20 -10.49
N PHE A 69 4.52 2.71 -9.48
CA PHE A 69 5.15 2.04 -8.36
C PHE A 69 5.56 0.63 -8.77
N ALA A 70 6.72 0.17 -8.30
CA ALA A 70 7.17 -1.18 -8.57
C ALA A 70 6.20 -2.22 -7.99
N HIS A 71 6.06 -3.36 -8.67
CA HIS A 71 5.24 -4.48 -8.24
C HIS A 71 5.95 -5.31 -7.14
N ASP A 72 6.37 -4.64 -6.07
CA ASP A 72 7.08 -5.23 -4.94
C ASP A 72 6.61 -4.63 -3.59
N ARG A 73 7.25 -5.04 -2.48
CA ARG A 73 6.91 -4.54 -1.13
C ARG A 73 7.20 -3.04 -0.96
N ALA A 74 8.31 -2.56 -1.50
CA ALA A 74 8.72 -1.18 -1.36
C ALA A 74 7.78 -0.26 -2.14
N GLY A 75 7.45 -0.62 -3.39
CA GLY A 75 6.47 0.06 -4.22
C GLY A 75 5.09 0.10 -3.57
N ALA A 76 4.66 -0.95 -2.87
CA ALA A 76 3.43 -0.92 -2.08
C ALA A 76 3.52 0.11 -0.94
N VAL A 77 4.61 0.14 -0.16
CA VAL A 77 4.79 1.14 0.90
C VAL A 77 4.77 2.57 0.34
N LEU A 78 5.51 2.83 -0.73
CA LEU A 78 5.56 4.17 -1.35
C LEU A 78 4.19 4.56 -1.94
N ALA A 79 3.50 3.63 -2.60
CA ALA A 79 2.15 3.86 -3.12
C ALA A 79 1.16 4.24 -2.02
N SER A 80 1.19 3.55 -0.89
CA SER A 80 0.27 3.82 0.22
C SER A 80 0.38 5.25 0.72
N VAL A 81 1.60 5.72 0.94
CA VAL A 81 1.88 7.07 1.42
C VAL A 81 1.41 8.11 0.40
N HIS A 82 1.80 7.91 -0.87
CA HIS A 82 1.48 8.86 -1.92
C HIS A 82 -0.03 9.00 -2.13
N ILE A 83 -0.76 7.88 -2.14
CA ILE A 83 -2.20 7.88 -2.35
C ILE A 83 -2.92 8.48 -1.14
N VAL A 84 -2.59 8.09 0.09
CA VAL A 84 -3.22 8.62 1.33
C VAL A 84 -3.09 10.14 1.43
N VAL A 85 -1.91 10.70 1.13
CA VAL A 85 -1.70 12.15 1.15
C VAL A 85 -2.53 12.83 0.04
N ARG A 86 -2.56 12.25 -1.17
CA ARG A 86 -3.24 12.85 -2.33
C ARG A 86 -4.77 12.78 -2.28
N VAL A 87 -5.34 11.84 -1.52
CA VAL A 87 -6.80 11.77 -1.34
C VAL A 87 -7.32 12.67 -0.20
N ASN A 88 -6.43 13.39 0.49
CA ASN A 88 -6.84 14.29 1.55
C ASN A 88 -7.62 15.51 0.97
N PRO A 89 -8.78 15.89 1.53
CA PRO A 89 -9.56 17.00 1.01
C PRO A 89 -8.79 18.33 0.95
N GLN A 90 -7.86 18.59 1.89
CA GLN A 90 -7.13 19.86 1.95
C GLN A 90 -6.21 20.11 0.74
N VAL A 91 -5.76 19.05 0.05
CA VAL A 91 -4.92 19.19 -1.15
C VAL A 91 -5.67 19.76 -2.36
N GLY A 92 -7.00 19.82 -2.27
CA GLY A 92 -7.87 20.41 -3.29
C GLY A 92 -8.29 19.43 -4.40
N PRO A 93 -9.41 19.73 -5.09
CA PRO A 93 -10.07 18.80 -6.00
C PRO A 93 -9.24 18.46 -7.23
N ALA A 94 -8.37 19.38 -7.66
CA ALA A 94 -7.43 19.13 -8.75
C ALA A 94 -6.47 17.94 -8.48
N VAL A 95 -6.29 17.55 -7.21
CA VAL A 95 -5.43 16.45 -6.79
C VAL A 95 -6.24 15.28 -6.26
N PHE A 96 -7.16 15.49 -5.30
CA PHE A 96 -7.88 14.37 -4.70
C PHE A 96 -8.89 13.72 -5.64
N GLU A 97 -9.54 14.45 -6.54
CA GLU A 97 -10.53 13.86 -7.45
C GLU A 97 -9.89 12.88 -8.45
N PRO A 98 -8.81 13.23 -9.17
CA PRO A 98 -8.14 12.25 -10.02
C PRO A 98 -7.57 11.10 -9.19
N ALA A 99 -6.96 11.35 -8.02
CA ALA A 99 -6.39 10.30 -7.17
C ALA A 99 -7.46 9.30 -6.73
N LEU A 100 -8.61 9.78 -6.23
CA LEU A 100 -9.73 8.93 -5.87
C LEU A 100 -10.30 8.18 -7.09
N ARG A 101 -10.35 8.81 -8.26
CA ARG A 101 -10.89 8.16 -9.47
C ARG A 101 -10.00 7.04 -9.99
N THR A 102 -8.68 7.21 -9.96
CA THR A 102 -7.75 6.30 -10.65
C THR A 102 -6.91 5.43 -9.72
N GLN A 103 -6.70 5.84 -8.48
CA GLN A 103 -5.81 5.16 -7.53
C GLN A 103 -6.54 4.56 -6.34
N VAL A 104 -7.88 4.64 -6.32
CA VAL A 104 -8.72 4.05 -5.28
C VAL A 104 -9.76 3.12 -5.90
N VAL A 105 -9.81 1.90 -5.37
CA VAL A 105 -10.63 0.78 -5.84
C VAL A 105 -11.37 0.14 -4.67
N GLY A 106 -12.25 -0.81 -4.98
CA GLY A 106 -13.04 -1.54 -3.98
C GLY A 106 -14.49 -1.06 -3.86
N PRO A 107 -15.32 -1.80 -3.12
CA PRO A 107 -16.77 -1.55 -3.03
C PRO A 107 -17.10 -0.19 -2.41
N ASP A 108 -16.30 0.27 -1.45
CA ASP A 108 -16.51 1.53 -0.74
C ASP A 108 -15.87 2.75 -1.43
N ALA A 109 -15.23 2.59 -2.59
CA ALA A 109 -14.60 3.70 -3.30
C ALA A 109 -15.59 4.82 -3.71
N PRO A 110 -16.84 4.53 -4.13
CA PRO A 110 -17.85 5.56 -4.34
C PRO A 110 -18.19 6.32 -3.05
N ALA A 111 -18.31 5.63 -1.91
CA ALA A 111 -18.59 6.26 -0.62
C ALA A 111 -17.43 7.19 -0.20
N LEU A 112 -16.19 6.73 -0.34
CA LEU A 112 -15.01 7.56 -0.04
C LEU A 112 -14.95 8.84 -0.89
N ARG A 113 -15.34 8.75 -2.18
CA ARG A 113 -15.42 9.95 -3.05
C ARG A 113 -16.41 10.98 -2.53
N VAL A 114 -17.58 10.55 -2.10
CA VAL A 114 -18.60 11.44 -1.53
C VAL A 114 -18.10 12.07 -0.24
N GLN A 115 -17.53 11.26 0.67
CA GLN A 115 -17.03 11.73 1.96
C GLN A 115 -15.90 12.75 1.82
N VAL A 116 -14.93 12.50 0.94
CA VAL A 116 -13.83 13.46 0.71
C VAL A 116 -14.36 14.76 0.08
N ALA A 117 -15.29 14.68 -0.88
CA ALA A 117 -15.88 15.87 -1.48
C ALA A 117 -16.67 16.71 -0.46
N GLN A 118 -17.45 16.06 0.41
CA GLN A 118 -18.19 16.72 1.50
C GLN A 118 -17.23 17.38 2.50
N ALA A 119 -16.19 16.65 2.94
CA ALA A 119 -15.18 17.19 3.83
C ALA A 119 -14.44 18.40 3.21
N TYR A 120 -14.14 18.35 1.90
CA TYR A 120 -13.57 19.49 1.18
C TYR A 120 -14.51 20.70 1.20
N ASP A 121 -15.80 20.52 0.90
CA ASP A 121 -16.78 21.59 0.91
C ASP A 121 -16.93 22.23 2.30
N GLU A 122 -16.99 21.43 3.37
CA GLU A 122 -17.06 21.93 4.73
C GLU A 122 -15.80 22.71 5.14
N LEU A 123 -14.62 22.16 4.85
CA LEU A 123 -13.35 22.78 5.20
C LEU A 123 -13.12 24.08 4.42
N ARG A 124 -13.40 24.12 3.11
CA ARG A 124 -13.23 25.34 2.31
C ARG A 124 -14.18 26.45 2.76
N LEU A 125 -15.43 26.11 3.12
CA LEU A 125 -16.41 27.10 3.60
C LEU A 125 -15.96 27.69 4.93
N ARG A 126 -15.46 26.86 5.84
CA ARG A 126 -14.90 27.30 7.12
C ARG A 126 -13.67 28.18 6.95
N ALA A 127 -12.82 27.88 5.97
CA ALA A 127 -11.60 28.62 5.68
C ALA A 127 -11.82 29.86 4.79
N GLY A 128 -13.02 30.06 4.23
CA GLY A 128 -13.29 31.13 3.27
C GLY A 128 -12.59 30.94 1.91
N VAL A 129 -12.30 29.69 1.54
CA VAL A 129 -11.57 29.32 0.32
C VAL A 129 -12.55 29.06 -0.83
N ALA A 130 -12.24 29.60 -2.01
CA ALA A 130 -13.03 29.37 -3.22
C ALA A 130 -12.97 27.90 -3.66
N TYR A 131 -14.06 27.39 -4.24
CA TYR A 131 -14.08 26.04 -4.80
C TYR A 131 -12.98 25.88 -5.87
N GLY A 132 -12.34 24.71 -5.89
CA GLY A 132 -11.24 24.40 -6.81
C GLY A 132 -9.85 24.67 -6.23
N GLN A 133 -9.74 25.49 -5.16
CA GLN A 133 -8.46 25.82 -4.54
C GLN A 133 -8.10 24.84 -3.42
N PRO A 134 -6.81 24.55 -3.19
CA PRO A 134 -6.37 23.87 -1.98
C PRO A 134 -6.73 24.71 -0.75
N ILE A 135 -7.07 24.05 0.36
CA ILE A 135 -7.49 24.73 1.59
C ILE A 135 -6.28 25.26 2.37
N GLY A 136 -5.11 24.69 2.16
CA GLY A 136 -3.85 25.11 2.75
C GLY A 136 -2.84 23.97 2.80
N THR A 137 -1.85 24.13 3.67
CA THR A 137 -0.81 23.14 3.91
C THR A 137 -1.32 22.02 4.80
N LEU A 138 -1.00 20.78 4.43
CA LEU A 138 -1.12 19.64 5.32
C LEU A 138 -0.02 19.70 6.37
N TYR A 139 -0.42 19.78 7.64
CA TYR A 139 0.52 19.68 8.75
C TYR A 139 0.58 18.23 9.20
N ALA A 140 1.43 17.44 8.56
CA ALA A 140 1.66 16.05 8.93
C ALA A 140 3.10 15.65 8.59
N THR A 141 3.72 14.85 9.45
CA THR A 141 5.03 14.24 9.20
C THR A 141 4.88 12.73 9.16
N LEU A 142 5.34 12.11 8.08
CA LEU A 142 5.40 10.65 7.97
C LEU A 142 6.60 10.14 8.75
N ARG A 143 6.36 9.30 9.76
CA ARG A 143 7.41 8.85 10.69
C ARG A 143 7.87 7.44 10.41
N GLY A 144 6.95 6.57 10.00
CA GLY A 144 7.29 5.20 9.69
C GLY A 144 6.15 4.40 9.10
N TYR A 145 6.44 3.14 8.80
CA TYR A 145 5.50 2.18 8.27
C TYR A 145 5.69 0.83 8.94
N ARG A 146 4.64 0.00 8.89
CA ARG A 146 4.69 -1.38 9.34
C ARG A 146 3.86 -2.23 8.42
N ILE A 147 4.49 -3.17 7.72
CA ILE A 147 3.79 -4.12 6.85
C ILE A 147 3.13 -5.17 7.75
N LEU A 148 1.80 -5.28 7.68
CA LEU A 148 1.01 -6.27 8.41
C LEU A 148 0.94 -7.59 7.63
N SER A 149 0.73 -7.50 6.32
CA SER A 149 0.73 -8.63 5.40
C SER A 149 1.13 -8.17 3.99
N TYR A 150 1.69 -9.10 3.22
CA TYR A 150 2.03 -8.86 1.83
C TYR A 150 1.94 -10.14 1.01
N THR A 151 1.31 -10.01 -0.15
CA THR A 151 1.35 -10.94 -1.27
C THR A 151 1.69 -10.15 -2.53
N GLU A 152 1.93 -10.83 -3.65
CA GLU A 152 2.11 -10.12 -4.94
C GLU A 152 0.88 -9.29 -5.29
N GLY A 153 -0.34 -9.75 -4.97
CA GLY A 153 -1.57 -9.05 -5.35
C GLY A 153 -2.06 -7.99 -4.36
N GLU A 154 -1.66 -8.08 -3.09
CA GLU A 154 -2.26 -7.32 -1.99
C GLU A 154 -1.23 -7.00 -0.90
N ALA A 155 -1.37 -5.84 -0.28
CA ALA A 155 -0.57 -5.44 0.87
C ALA A 155 -1.45 -4.76 1.93
N ALA A 156 -1.28 -5.14 3.19
CA ALA A 156 -1.86 -4.41 4.32
C ALA A 156 -0.71 -3.83 5.15
N LEU A 157 -0.81 -2.55 5.50
CA LEU A 157 0.22 -1.87 6.27
C LEU A 157 -0.37 -0.80 7.19
N CYS A 158 0.38 -0.43 8.21
CA CYS A 158 0.12 0.76 9.02
C CYS A 158 1.11 1.86 8.64
N LEU A 159 0.63 3.09 8.55
CA LEU A 159 1.44 4.31 8.45
C LEU A 159 1.44 5.02 9.80
N LEU A 160 2.63 5.36 10.32
CA LEU A 160 2.78 6.19 11.50
C LEU A 160 2.93 7.65 11.06
N ILE A 161 1.97 8.47 11.48
CA ILE A 161 1.86 9.88 11.09
C ILE A 161 1.87 10.72 12.35
N GLU A 162 2.72 11.73 12.39
CA GLU A 162 2.71 12.79 13.39
C GLU A 162 1.87 13.96 12.86
N ALA A 163 0.85 14.38 13.61
CA ALA A 163 -0.04 15.47 13.22
C ALA A 163 -0.35 16.38 14.42
N PRO A 164 -0.76 17.65 14.21
CA PRO A 164 -1.20 18.53 15.28
C PRO A 164 -2.38 17.92 16.05
N GLY A 165 -2.24 17.79 17.37
CA GLY A 165 -3.35 17.44 18.25
C GLY A 165 -4.25 18.64 18.55
N ALA A 166 -5.47 18.38 19.03
CA ALA A 166 -6.43 19.42 19.39
C ALA A 166 -5.92 20.40 20.47
N SER A 167 -4.97 19.98 21.30
CA SER A 167 -4.32 20.79 22.33
C SER A 167 -3.08 21.56 21.83
N GLY A 168 -2.74 21.46 20.54
CA GLY A 168 -1.49 21.99 19.97
C GLY A 168 -0.27 21.11 20.22
N VAL A 169 -0.40 20.04 20.99
CA VAL A 169 0.66 19.02 21.17
C VAL A 169 0.59 18.03 19.99
N PRO A 170 1.71 17.73 19.30
CA PRO A 170 1.72 16.72 18.25
C PRO A 170 1.26 15.35 18.79
N VAL A 171 0.43 14.67 18.02
CA VAL A 171 -0.02 13.31 18.31
C VAL A 171 0.49 12.36 17.24
N MET A 172 0.84 11.15 17.68
CA MET A 172 1.18 10.05 16.78
C MET A 172 -0.06 9.21 16.51
N VAL A 173 -0.39 9.03 15.25
CA VAL A 173 -1.50 8.18 14.81
C VAL A 173 -0.99 7.10 13.88
N SER A 174 -1.58 5.91 14.00
CA SER A 174 -1.39 4.79 13.09
C SER A 174 -2.60 4.72 12.17
N THR A 175 -2.38 4.79 10.87
CA THR A 175 -3.42 4.62 9.84
C THR A 175 -3.22 3.28 9.13
N GLU A 176 -4.17 2.37 9.29
CA GLU A 176 -4.17 1.12 8.54
C GLU A 176 -4.66 1.34 7.11
N VAL A 177 -3.93 0.78 6.14
CA VAL A 177 -4.24 0.92 4.72
C VAL A 177 -4.02 -0.40 4.00
N HIS A 178 -4.90 -0.64 3.03
CA HIS A 178 -4.92 -1.85 2.22
C HIS A 178 -4.71 -1.47 0.77
N LEU A 179 -3.81 -2.16 0.10
CA LEU A 179 -3.48 -1.97 -1.31
C LEU A 179 -3.76 -3.23 -2.10
N ARG A 180 -4.09 -3.03 -3.37
CA ARG A 180 -4.24 -4.10 -4.34
C ARG A 180 -3.53 -3.75 -5.64
N TRP A 181 -2.82 -4.71 -6.19
CA TRP A 181 -2.24 -4.60 -7.52
C TRP A 181 -3.34 -4.70 -8.58
N THR A 182 -3.37 -3.76 -9.50
CA THR A 182 -4.41 -3.66 -10.55
C THR A 182 -4.00 -4.29 -11.89
N GLY A 183 -2.79 -4.87 -11.95
CA GLY A 183 -2.15 -5.31 -13.19
C GLY A 183 -1.18 -4.29 -13.77
N SER A 184 -1.36 -3.00 -13.44
CA SER A 184 -0.46 -1.93 -13.89
C SER A 184 0.15 -1.10 -12.76
N ASP A 185 -0.53 -0.99 -11.62
CA ASP A 185 -0.07 -0.18 -10.49
C ASP A 185 -0.73 -0.63 -9.18
N TRP A 186 -0.18 -0.17 -8.05
CA TRP A 186 -0.81 -0.30 -6.74
C TRP A 186 -1.96 0.70 -6.60
N ALA A 187 -3.12 0.21 -6.16
CA ALA A 187 -4.28 1.04 -5.83
C ALA A 187 -4.70 0.82 -4.37
N LEU A 188 -5.14 1.89 -3.71
CA LEU A 188 -5.74 1.84 -2.39
C LEU A 188 -7.11 1.15 -2.47
N LEU A 189 -7.31 0.14 -1.63
CA LEU A 189 -8.63 -0.36 -1.30
C LEU A 189 -9.29 0.65 -0.37
N ALA A 190 -10.42 1.20 -0.82
CA ALA A 190 -11.20 2.14 -0.02
C ALA A 190 -11.52 1.51 1.35
N PRO A 191 -11.27 2.23 2.46
CA PRO A 191 -11.62 1.75 3.79
C PRO A 191 -13.12 1.48 3.90
N THR A 192 -13.49 0.54 4.77
CA THR A 192 -14.89 0.20 5.05
C THR A 192 -15.71 1.45 5.37
N GLY A 193 -16.85 1.61 4.70
CA GLY A 193 -17.72 2.79 4.89
C GLY A 193 -17.20 4.07 4.23
N GLY A 194 -16.08 4.01 3.51
CA GLY A 194 -15.54 5.15 2.76
C GLY A 194 -14.92 6.23 3.64
N THR A 195 -14.42 5.89 4.83
CA THR A 195 -13.73 6.83 5.71
C THR A 195 -12.51 6.18 6.36
N PHE A 196 -11.44 6.96 6.55
CA PHE A 196 -10.27 6.51 7.29
C PHE A 196 -10.49 6.54 8.81
N ASP A 197 -11.60 7.09 9.33
CA ASP A 197 -11.80 7.26 10.78
C ASP A 197 -11.68 5.95 11.56
N GLN A 198 -12.19 4.84 11.01
CA GLN A 198 -12.10 3.52 11.62
C GLN A 198 -10.72 2.87 11.44
N ALA A 199 -9.91 3.37 10.49
CA ALA A 199 -8.57 2.89 10.20
C ALA A 199 -7.49 3.67 10.96
N VAL A 200 -7.84 4.79 11.59
CA VAL A 200 -6.93 5.65 12.36
C VAL A 200 -7.02 5.31 13.85
N THR A 201 -5.88 5.06 14.48
CA THR A 201 -5.79 4.81 15.93
C THR A 201 -4.65 5.60 16.54
N ALA A 202 -4.81 6.10 17.76
CA ALA A 202 -3.72 6.73 18.51
C ALA A 202 -2.59 5.72 18.77
N ALA A 203 -1.35 6.09 18.45
CA ALA A 203 -0.21 5.20 18.64
C ALA A 203 0.34 5.30 20.06
N SER A 204 0.46 4.15 20.74
CA SER A 204 1.17 4.07 22.03
C SER A 204 2.68 4.03 21.82
N ALA A 205 3.48 4.37 22.84
CA ALA A 205 4.94 4.29 22.75
C ALA A 205 5.44 2.88 22.35
N ALA A 206 4.83 1.83 22.91
CA ALA A 206 5.13 0.45 22.54
C ALA A 206 4.74 0.14 21.08
N GLY A 207 3.62 0.69 20.59
CA GLY A 207 3.20 0.58 19.20
C GLY A 207 4.18 1.27 18.25
N ILE A 208 4.59 2.50 18.58
CA ILE A 208 5.54 3.30 17.79
C ILE A 208 6.85 2.55 17.57
N ALA A 209 7.38 1.87 18.60
CA ALA A 209 8.62 1.10 18.50
C ALA A 209 8.56 -0.08 17.51
N THR A 210 7.38 -0.45 17.02
CA THR A 210 7.19 -1.55 16.04
C THR A 210 7.22 -1.07 14.59
N PHE A 211 7.29 0.25 14.35
CA PHE A 211 7.34 0.83 13.01
C PHE A 211 8.78 0.96 12.53
N LEU A 212 8.99 0.68 11.25
CA LEU A 212 10.23 0.99 10.54
C LEU A 212 10.19 2.46 10.12
N PRO A 213 11.28 3.23 10.30
CA PRO A 213 11.30 4.63 9.91
C PRO A 213 11.28 4.77 8.37
N PHE A 214 10.76 5.90 7.89
CA PHE A 214 11.01 6.33 6.53
C PHE A 214 12.42 6.93 6.44
N THR A 215 13.41 6.07 6.25
CA THR A 215 14.80 6.47 5.98
C THR A 215 15.33 5.60 4.86
N ALA A 216 16.22 6.14 4.02
CA ALA A 216 16.97 5.35 3.05
C ALA A 216 17.57 4.12 3.77
N GLY A 217 17.40 2.93 3.20
CA GLY A 217 18.04 1.73 3.70
C GLY A 217 19.56 1.96 3.75
N GLY A 218 20.14 1.89 4.94
CA GLY A 218 21.60 1.96 5.15
C GLY A 218 22.29 0.63 4.88
#